data_AF-A0A0N0D2X9-F1
#
_entry.id   AF-A0A0N0D2X9-F1
#
_cell.length_a   1.000
_cell.length_b   1.000
_cell.length_c   1.000
_cell.angle_alpha   90.00
_cell.angle_beta   90.00
_cell.angle_gamma   90.00
#
_symmetry.space_group_name_H-M   'P 1'
#
loop_
_entity.id
_entity.type
_entity.pdbx_description
1 polymer ?
#
loop_
_entity_poly.entity_id
_entity_poly.type
_entity_poly.pdbx_seq_one_letter_code
_entity_poly.pdbx_strand_id
1 'polypeptide(L)'
;MKTPFIGRKNELKALKRIWKKNTSSLIVIKGRRRIGKSRLVEEFASSVTYYVFSGIPPHSGTTAQSQRDEFSSQLRQQMGYPKLQSDDWNALFWMVNEKISSSKKTVILFDEISWIGSKDPDFLGKLKNAWDIYFKKHPRLILILCGSASTWIEKNVLSSTGFLGRISYTLTLEELPLNECIQFWHSKSNHIAAYEKFKMISVTGGVPRYLEELKPDLSAEANIKDLCFLSGGLFVDEFERIFSDLFSKRSLLYKKIVRFIAEGPSDIKTICQQLKISQTGMIGEYLEDLKISGFISRDFTWNIKSGMESKLSKYRLSDNYLRFYLKYIEKRLRQIQQNQLLNITISNLPGWHSMMGMQFE
;
A
#
# COMPACT_ATOMS: atom_id res chain seq x y z
N MET A 1 -12.91 20.53 6.15
CA MET A 1 -13.95 19.47 6.07
C MET A 1 -13.24 18.12 5.99
N LYS A 2 -13.71 17.08 6.70
CA LYS A 2 -13.12 15.73 6.63
C LYS A 2 -13.44 15.17 5.23
N THR A 3 -12.44 14.72 4.47
CA THR A 3 -12.67 14.06 3.17
C THR A 3 -13.60 12.85 3.37
N PRO A 4 -14.65 12.69 2.56
CA PRO A 4 -15.60 11.59 2.72
C PRO A 4 -14.91 10.25 2.47
N PHE A 5 -15.27 9.22 3.26
CA PHE A 5 -14.79 7.86 3.03
C PHE A 5 -15.56 7.23 1.87
N ILE A 6 -14.88 6.96 0.77
CA ILE A 6 -15.48 6.43 -0.47
C ILE A 6 -15.11 4.95 -0.63
N GLY A 7 -16.12 4.14 -0.93
CA GLY A 7 -15.96 2.73 -1.27
C GLY A 7 -15.79 1.79 -0.07
N ARG A 8 -15.16 0.63 -0.32
CA ARG A 8 -14.76 -0.37 0.70
C ARG A 8 -15.89 -0.95 1.54
N LYS A 9 -17.10 -1.01 0.99
CA LYS A 9 -18.29 -1.48 1.73
C LYS A 9 -18.16 -2.95 2.14
N ASN A 10 -17.56 -3.77 1.28
CA ASN A 10 -17.38 -5.20 1.53
C ASN A 10 -16.32 -5.45 2.62
N GLU A 11 -15.21 -4.73 2.56
CA GLU A 11 -14.11 -4.78 3.53
C GLU A 11 -14.60 -4.34 4.91
N LEU A 12 -15.31 -3.21 5.00
CA LEU A 12 -15.94 -2.76 6.25
C LEU A 12 -16.94 -3.79 6.79
N LYS A 13 -17.75 -4.40 5.92
CA LYS A 13 -18.70 -5.45 6.33
C LYS A 13 -17.98 -6.69 6.87
N ALA A 14 -16.86 -7.08 6.26
CA ALA A 14 -16.03 -8.20 6.72
C ALA A 14 -15.42 -7.93 8.11
N LEU A 15 -14.86 -6.73 8.33
CA LEU A 15 -14.33 -6.31 9.64
C LEU A 15 -15.42 -6.27 10.70
N LYS A 16 -16.59 -5.69 10.38
CA LYS A 16 -17.77 -5.68 11.27
C LYS A 16 -18.27 -7.07 11.63
N ARG A 17 -18.15 -8.06 10.73
CA ARG A 17 -18.50 -9.46 11.02
C ARG A 17 -17.57 -10.07 12.07
N ILE A 18 -16.27 -9.80 12.00
CA ILE A 18 -15.29 -10.27 13.00
C ILE A 18 -15.59 -9.63 14.35
N TRP A 19 -15.91 -8.34 14.34
CA TRP A 19 -16.27 -7.58 15.55
C TRP A 19 -17.49 -8.10 16.29
N LYS A 20 -18.39 -8.84 15.62
CA LYS A 20 -19.56 -9.46 16.25
C LYS A 20 -19.22 -10.71 17.05
N LYS A 21 -18.05 -11.33 16.86
CA LYS A 21 -17.71 -12.62 17.50
C LYS A 21 -17.47 -12.53 19.00
N ASN A 22 -17.43 -11.34 19.62
CA ASN A 22 -17.15 -11.13 21.05
C ASN A 22 -15.92 -11.92 21.55
N THR A 23 -14.94 -12.12 20.68
CA THR A 23 -13.63 -12.70 20.97
C THR A 23 -12.56 -11.71 20.57
N SER A 24 -11.40 -11.79 21.21
CA SER A 24 -10.22 -11.10 20.70
C SER A 24 -9.92 -11.54 19.26
N SER A 25 -9.46 -10.64 18.41
CA SER A 25 -9.07 -11.00 17.04
C SER A 25 -7.84 -10.25 16.58
N LEU A 26 -6.90 -11.01 16.01
CA LEU A 26 -5.72 -10.48 15.36
C LEU A 26 -5.97 -10.44 13.86
N ILE A 27 -5.95 -9.26 13.27
CA ILE A 27 -6.22 -9.04 11.85
C ILE A 27 -4.96 -8.53 11.18
N VAL A 28 -4.65 -9.07 10.00
CA VAL A 28 -3.59 -8.52 9.14
C VAL A 28 -4.22 -7.81 7.96
N ILE A 29 -3.88 -6.54 7.77
CA ILE A 29 -4.30 -5.74 6.62
C ILE A 29 -3.07 -5.39 5.79
N LYS A 30 -3.01 -5.91 4.57
CA LYS A 30 -1.94 -5.60 3.61
C LYS A 30 -2.52 -4.99 2.35
N GLY A 31 -1.70 -4.32 1.57
CA GLY A 31 -2.14 -3.71 0.32
C GLY A 31 -1.17 -2.62 -0.12
N ARG A 32 -1.26 -2.22 -1.38
CA ARG A 32 -0.40 -1.21 -1.99
C ARG A 32 -0.28 0.06 -1.13
N ARG A 33 0.84 0.78 -1.24
CA ARG A 33 0.97 2.11 -0.62
C ARG A 33 -0.17 3.01 -1.13
N ARG A 34 -0.75 3.84 -0.26
CA ARG A 34 -1.86 4.78 -0.58
C ARG A 34 -3.22 4.17 -0.92
N ILE A 35 -3.38 2.87 -0.74
CA ILE A 35 -4.65 2.17 -1.01
C ILE A 35 -5.76 2.42 0.04
N GLY A 36 -5.46 3.19 1.09
CA GLY A 36 -6.42 3.58 2.13
C GLY A 36 -6.52 2.64 3.34
N LYS A 37 -5.47 1.87 3.66
CA LYS A 37 -5.48 0.90 4.79
C LYS A 37 -5.77 1.56 6.15
N SER A 38 -4.96 2.55 6.55
CA SER A 38 -5.10 3.23 7.84
C SER A 38 -6.44 3.95 7.93
N ARG A 39 -6.91 4.52 6.81
CA ARG A 39 -8.22 5.18 6.71
C ARG A 39 -9.38 4.19 6.82
N LEU A 40 -9.29 3.00 6.22
CA LEU A 40 -10.29 1.93 6.40
C LEU A 40 -10.42 1.54 7.87
N VAL A 41 -9.29 1.43 8.57
CA VAL A 41 -9.27 1.09 9.99
C VAL A 41 -9.84 2.22 10.85
N GLU A 42 -9.48 3.47 10.57
CA GLU A 42 -10.05 4.65 11.24
C GLU A 42 -11.58 4.68 11.07
N GLU A 43 -12.08 4.45 9.86
CA GLU A 43 -13.52 4.41 9.58
C GLU A 43 -14.21 3.25 10.31
N PHE A 44 -13.59 2.07 10.31
CA PHE A 44 -14.08 0.90 11.06
C PHE A 44 -14.13 1.17 12.57
N ALA A 45 -13.15 1.89 13.12
CA ALA A 45 -13.01 2.17 14.53
C ALA A 45 -13.72 3.45 15.01
N SER A 46 -14.41 4.17 14.11
CA SER A 46 -15.04 5.48 14.37
C SER A 46 -16.01 5.55 15.55
N SER A 47 -16.58 4.42 15.98
CA SER A 47 -17.59 4.33 17.05
C SER A 47 -17.08 3.66 18.33
N VAL A 48 -15.76 3.42 18.44
CA VAL A 48 -15.15 2.65 19.52
C VAL A 48 -13.83 3.27 19.98
N THR A 49 -13.25 2.73 21.05
CA THR A 49 -11.92 3.19 21.49
C THR A 49 -10.90 2.80 20.43
N TYR A 50 -10.16 3.77 19.92
CA TYR A 50 -9.20 3.55 18.83
C TYR A 50 -7.83 4.09 19.23
N TYR A 51 -6.81 3.24 19.07
CA TYR A 51 -5.41 3.59 19.25
C TYR A 51 -4.62 3.20 18.01
N VAL A 52 -3.69 4.04 17.59
CA VAL A 52 -2.85 3.82 16.42
C VAL A 52 -1.38 3.98 16.77
N PHE A 53 -0.56 2.98 16.48
CA PHE A 53 0.88 3.04 16.66
C PHE A 53 1.56 2.95 15.30
N SER A 54 2.34 3.96 14.94
CA SER A 54 3.05 4.03 13.65
C SER A 54 4.56 4.04 13.86
N GLY A 55 5.29 3.32 13.01
CA GLY A 55 6.76 3.34 13.05
C GLY A 55 7.36 4.55 12.32
N ILE A 56 8.60 4.90 12.68
CA ILE A 56 9.38 5.90 11.95
C ILE A 56 9.84 5.27 10.61
N PRO A 57 9.70 5.95 9.46
CA PRO A 57 10.31 5.51 8.22
C PRO A 57 11.82 5.30 8.38
N PRO A 58 12.36 4.11 8.04
CA PRO A 58 13.75 3.79 8.33
C PRO A 58 14.71 4.62 7.44
N HIS A 59 15.56 5.41 8.07
CA HIS A 59 16.74 6.04 7.46
C HIS A 59 18.03 5.48 8.09
N SER A 60 19.19 5.99 7.65
CA SER A 60 20.52 5.52 8.09
C SER A 60 20.72 5.60 9.61
N GLY A 61 20.10 6.59 10.27
CA GLY A 61 20.20 6.82 11.71
C GLY A 61 19.13 6.16 12.57
N THR A 62 18.07 5.58 11.99
CA THR A 62 17.00 4.95 12.78
C THR A 62 17.52 3.68 13.44
N THR A 63 17.31 3.50 14.75
CA THR A 63 17.69 2.27 15.48
C THR A 63 16.45 1.56 16.01
N ALA A 64 16.63 0.36 16.57
CA ALA A 64 15.57 -0.32 17.32
C ALA A 64 15.08 0.55 18.50
N GLN A 65 16.00 1.24 19.18
CA GLN A 65 15.65 2.16 20.27
C GLN A 65 14.82 3.35 19.76
N SER A 66 15.15 3.90 18.59
CA SER A 66 14.34 4.98 17.99
C SER A 66 12.87 4.58 17.81
N GLN A 67 12.58 3.32 17.44
CA GLN A 67 11.21 2.83 17.30
C GLN A 67 10.51 2.65 18.66
N ARG A 68 11.24 2.19 19.69
CA ARG A 68 10.70 2.09 21.05
C ARG A 68 10.40 3.46 21.67
N ASP A 69 11.28 4.43 21.46
CA ASP A 69 11.10 5.80 21.93
C ASP A 69 9.87 6.44 21.27
N GLU A 70 9.69 6.22 19.97
CA GLU A 70 8.51 6.69 19.23
C GLU A 70 7.22 6.01 19.73
N PHE A 71 7.25 4.70 19.94
CA PHE A 71 6.10 3.97 20.49
C PHE A 71 5.74 4.48 21.91
N SER A 72 6.74 4.73 22.75
CA SER A 72 6.55 5.31 24.10
C SER A 72 5.95 6.71 24.03
N SER A 73 6.41 7.55 23.09
CA SER A 73 5.82 8.87 22.83
C SER A 73 4.34 8.77 22.46
N GLN A 74 3.98 7.82 21.61
CA GLN A 74 2.59 7.57 21.20
C GLN A 74 1.74 7.01 22.34
N LEU A 75 2.29 6.15 23.21
CA LEU A 75 1.61 5.72 24.45
C LEU A 75 1.29 6.90 25.36
N ARG A 76 2.25 7.82 25.52
CA ARG A 76 2.01 9.05 26.29
C ARG A 76 0.89 9.89 25.69
N GLN A 77 0.94 10.14 24.38
CA GLN A 77 -0.03 11.00 23.70
C GLN A 77 -1.45 10.41 23.71
N GLN A 78 -1.58 9.11 23.46
CA GLN A 78 -2.88 8.46 23.24
C GLN A 78 -3.48 7.83 24.49
N MET A 79 -2.64 7.39 25.44
CA MET A 79 -3.07 6.63 26.61
C MET A 79 -2.74 7.32 27.95
N GLY A 80 -2.17 8.53 27.90
CA GLY A 80 -1.94 9.39 29.07
C GLY A 80 -0.84 8.89 30.00
N TYR A 81 0.12 8.12 29.50
CA TYR A 81 1.29 7.72 30.28
C TYR A 81 2.27 8.90 30.47
N PRO A 82 3.04 8.95 31.58
CA PRO A 82 4.14 9.91 31.72
C PRO A 82 5.24 9.61 30.70
N LYS A 83 6.20 10.56 30.56
CA LYS A 83 7.36 10.33 29.70
C LYS A 83 8.14 9.13 30.24
N LEU A 84 8.23 8.09 29.43
CA LEU A 84 8.92 6.84 29.76
C LEU A 84 9.96 6.57 28.68
N GLN A 85 11.13 6.12 29.10
CA GLN A 85 12.06 5.45 28.22
C GLN A 85 11.97 3.96 28.54
N SER A 86 11.69 3.15 27.53
CA SER A 86 11.72 1.70 27.65
C SER A 86 12.63 1.16 26.57
N ASP A 87 13.50 0.26 26.97
CA ASP A 87 14.38 -0.52 26.12
C ASP A 87 13.79 -1.87 25.72
N ASP A 88 12.61 -2.23 26.28
CA ASP A 88 11.97 -3.53 26.06
C ASP A 88 10.52 -3.45 25.55
N TRP A 89 10.25 -4.17 24.47
CA TRP A 89 8.90 -4.26 23.91
C TRP A 89 7.89 -4.95 24.84
N ASN A 90 8.29 -5.88 25.72
CA ASN A 90 7.31 -6.48 26.64
C ASN A 90 6.75 -5.44 27.61
N ALA A 91 7.60 -4.55 28.12
CA ALA A 91 7.18 -3.45 28.99
C ALA A 91 6.21 -2.51 28.25
N LEU A 92 6.52 -2.14 27.00
CA LEU A 92 5.65 -1.32 26.17
C LEU A 92 4.30 -1.99 25.88
N PHE A 93 4.29 -3.29 25.54
CA PHE A 93 3.04 -4.02 25.29
C PHE A 93 2.23 -4.28 26.57
N TRP A 94 2.90 -4.44 27.71
CA TRP A 94 2.23 -4.49 29.01
C TRP A 94 1.47 -3.19 29.30
N MET A 95 2.11 -2.04 29.06
CA MET A 95 1.45 -0.74 29.21
C MET A 95 0.24 -0.58 28.28
N VAL A 96 0.35 -1.06 27.03
CA VAL A 96 -0.82 -1.12 26.14
C VAL A 96 -1.94 -1.92 26.79
N ASN A 97 -1.64 -3.11 27.30
CA ASN A 97 -2.61 -3.99 27.92
C ASN A 97 -3.35 -3.36 29.12
N GLU A 98 -2.63 -2.65 29.99
CA GLU A 98 -3.22 -1.99 31.17
C GLU A 98 -4.32 -0.97 30.83
N LYS A 99 -4.27 -0.39 29.63
CA LYS A 99 -5.22 0.63 29.16
C LYS A 99 -6.39 0.03 28.38
N ILE A 100 -6.35 -1.26 28.07
CA ILE A 100 -7.46 -1.94 27.40
C ILE A 100 -8.56 -2.18 28.42
N SER A 101 -9.66 -1.44 28.26
CA SER A 101 -10.83 -1.60 29.10
C SER A 101 -11.59 -2.88 28.74
N SER A 102 -11.88 -3.73 29.72
CA SER A 102 -12.72 -4.92 29.52
C SER A 102 -14.19 -4.58 29.22
N SER A 103 -14.65 -3.38 29.59
CA SER A 103 -16.03 -2.93 29.36
C SER A 103 -16.22 -2.24 28.01
N LYS A 104 -15.17 -1.69 27.41
CA LYS A 104 -15.25 -0.99 26.11
C LYS A 104 -14.70 -1.83 24.97
N LYS A 105 -15.28 -1.61 23.81
CA LYS A 105 -14.75 -2.10 22.55
C LYS A 105 -13.52 -1.28 22.16
N THR A 106 -12.44 -1.97 21.79
CA THR A 106 -11.13 -1.36 21.54
C THR A 106 -10.50 -1.91 20.27
N VAL A 107 -10.10 -1.02 19.36
CA VAL A 107 -9.31 -1.33 18.16
C VAL A 107 -7.92 -0.73 18.36
N ILE A 108 -6.89 -1.55 18.18
CA ILE A 108 -5.49 -1.11 18.18
C ILE A 108 -4.94 -1.38 16.79
N LEU A 109 -4.43 -0.34 16.14
CA LEU A 109 -3.75 -0.45 14.85
C LEU A 109 -2.25 -0.31 15.06
N PHE A 110 -1.46 -1.25 14.56
CA PHE A 110 -0.04 -1.05 14.30
C PHE A 110 0.14 -0.77 12.82
N ASP A 111 0.33 0.50 12.46
CA ASP A 111 0.44 0.96 11.08
C ASP A 111 1.89 0.93 10.59
N GLU A 112 2.09 0.34 9.41
CA GLU A 112 3.41 -0.03 8.87
C GLU A 112 4.25 -0.82 9.89
N ILE A 113 3.73 -1.98 10.31
CA ILE A 113 4.37 -2.90 11.28
C ILE A 113 5.82 -3.26 10.93
N SER A 114 6.17 -3.26 9.63
CA SER A 114 7.53 -3.49 9.15
C SER A 114 8.49 -2.38 9.60
N TRP A 115 8.05 -1.13 9.67
CA TRP A 115 8.87 -0.03 10.18
C TRP A 115 9.13 -0.16 11.68
N ILE A 116 8.10 -0.56 12.44
CA ILE A 116 8.20 -0.76 13.88
C ILE A 116 9.19 -1.89 14.21
N GLY A 117 9.06 -3.04 13.53
CA GLY A 117 9.74 -4.28 13.92
C GLY A 117 11.00 -4.63 13.14
N SER A 118 11.23 -4.11 11.92
CA SER A 118 12.29 -4.65 11.04
C SER A 118 13.72 -4.50 11.56
N LYS A 119 13.97 -3.53 12.45
CA LYS A 119 15.30 -3.30 13.04
C LYS A 119 15.52 -4.02 14.38
N ASP A 120 14.50 -4.72 14.90
CA ASP A 120 14.56 -5.42 16.17
C ASP A 120 14.14 -6.89 15.97
N PRO A 121 15.08 -7.85 16.08
CA PRO A 121 14.77 -9.27 15.86
C PRO A 121 13.78 -9.84 16.88
N ASP A 122 13.71 -9.28 18.08
CA ASP A 122 12.86 -9.80 19.15
C ASP A 122 11.44 -9.24 19.12
N PHE A 123 11.21 -8.15 18.37
CA PHE A 123 9.92 -7.46 18.33
C PHE A 123 8.74 -8.40 18.09
N LEU A 124 8.83 -9.25 17.06
CA LEU A 124 7.75 -10.17 16.70
C LEU A 124 7.55 -11.27 17.74
N GLY A 125 8.63 -11.77 18.34
CA GLY A 125 8.55 -12.73 19.44
C GLY A 125 7.85 -12.13 20.66
N LYS A 126 8.19 -10.88 21.01
CA LYS A 126 7.57 -10.14 22.11
C LYS A 126 6.09 -9.80 21.81
N LEU A 127 5.76 -9.44 20.58
CA LEU A 127 4.38 -9.20 20.15
C LEU A 127 3.53 -10.48 20.24
N LYS A 128 4.09 -11.61 19.80
CA LYS A 128 3.45 -12.93 19.97
C LYS A 128 3.19 -13.23 21.45
N ASN A 129 4.19 -13.04 22.31
CA ASN A 129 4.04 -13.26 23.74
C ASN A 129 2.96 -12.34 24.34
N ALA A 130 2.95 -11.06 23.97
CA ALA A 130 1.93 -10.11 24.39
C ALA A 130 0.53 -10.54 23.93
N TRP A 131 0.40 -11.04 22.69
CA TRP A 131 -0.85 -11.60 22.20
C TRP A 131 -1.32 -12.78 23.04
N ASP A 132 -0.43 -13.74 23.28
CA ASP A 132 -0.75 -15.01 23.94
C ASP A 132 -1.03 -14.86 25.43
N ILE A 133 -0.34 -13.95 26.11
CA ILE A 133 -0.43 -13.79 27.57
C ILE A 133 -1.48 -12.74 27.94
N TYR A 134 -1.61 -11.67 27.15
CA TYR A 134 -2.40 -10.47 27.50
C TYR A 134 -3.55 -10.21 26.52
N PHE A 135 -3.26 -9.85 25.27
CA PHE A 135 -4.26 -9.27 24.37
C PHE A 135 -5.40 -10.25 24.04
N LYS A 136 -5.11 -11.54 23.88
CA LYS A 136 -6.15 -12.51 23.55
C LYS A 136 -7.21 -12.68 24.63
N LYS A 137 -6.92 -12.30 25.88
CA LYS A 137 -7.84 -12.38 27.02
C LYS A 137 -8.89 -11.27 27.02
N HIS A 138 -8.77 -10.28 26.14
CA HIS A 138 -9.75 -9.19 26.00
C HIS A 138 -10.78 -9.51 24.91
N PRO A 139 -12.00 -9.98 25.25
CA PRO A 139 -13.00 -10.41 24.25
C PRO A 139 -13.51 -9.30 23.33
N ARG A 140 -13.22 -8.04 23.66
CA ARG A 140 -13.67 -6.84 22.93
C ARG A 140 -12.51 -6.10 22.23
N LEU A 141 -11.38 -6.78 22.04
CA LEU A 141 -10.18 -6.25 21.40
C LEU A 141 -10.03 -6.76 19.97
N ILE A 142 -9.82 -5.85 19.03
CA ILE A 142 -9.24 -6.16 17.73
C ILE A 142 -7.86 -5.50 17.67
N LEU A 143 -6.84 -6.33 17.45
CA LEU A 143 -5.50 -5.87 17.10
C LEU A 143 -5.33 -6.00 15.59
N ILE A 144 -4.97 -4.91 14.92
CA ILE A 144 -4.76 -4.87 13.47
C ILE A 144 -3.29 -4.60 13.20
N LEU A 145 -2.65 -5.49 12.47
CA LEU A 145 -1.31 -5.30 11.92
C LEU A 145 -1.46 -4.84 10.48
N CYS A 146 -1.05 -3.61 10.19
CA CYS A 146 -1.09 -3.04 8.85
C CYS A 146 0.31 -2.91 8.29
N GLY A 147 0.45 -3.10 6.98
CA GLY A 147 1.60 -2.61 6.26
C GLY A 147 1.33 -2.53 4.77
N SER A 148 2.10 -1.68 4.11
CA SER A 148 2.27 -1.76 2.67
C SER A 148 2.54 -3.21 2.27
N ALA A 149 1.98 -3.63 1.11
CA ALA A 149 2.04 -4.99 0.63
C ALA A 149 3.50 -5.40 0.40
N SER A 150 4.08 -5.91 1.49
CA SER A 150 5.48 -6.13 1.68
C SER A 150 5.64 -7.61 1.95
N THR A 151 6.63 -8.20 1.30
CA THR A 151 7.08 -9.55 1.67
C THR A 151 7.53 -9.65 3.11
N TRP A 152 7.77 -8.52 3.78
CA TRP A 152 8.00 -8.52 5.21
C TRP A 152 6.80 -9.08 5.99
N ILE A 153 5.57 -8.64 5.70
CA ILE A 153 4.37 -9.20 6.37
C ILE A 153 4.19 -10.66 6.00
N GLU A 154 4.39 -11.02 4.73
CA GLU A 154 4.27 -12.42 4.29
C GLU A 154 5.26 -13.32 5.03
N LYS A 155 6.55 -12.99 4.98
CA LYS A 155 7.62 -13.82 5.54
C LYS A 155 7.57 -13.85 7.07
N ASN A 156 7.33 -12.71 7.72
CA ASN A 156 7.50 -12.60 9.17
C ASN A 156 6.21 -12.73 9.98
N VAL A 157 5.04 -12.52 9.37
CA VAL A 157 3.74 -12.60 10.06
C VAL A 157 2.90 -13.75 9.50
N LEU A 158 2.65 -13.80 8.20
CA LEU A 158 1.71 -14.79 7.62
C LEU A 158 2.31 -16.20 7.50
N SER A 159 3.57 -16.30 7.07
CA SER A 159 4.31 -17.57 6.91
C SER A 159 5.11 -17.96 8.15
N SER A 160 5.11 -17.11 9.18
CA SER A 160 5.82 -17.38 10.43
C SER A 160 5.05 -18.38 11.29
N THR A 161 5.74 -19.43 11.73
CA THR A 161 5.22 -20.40 12.71
C THR A 161 4.79 -19.73 14.02
N GLY A 162 5.35 -18.55 14.34
CA GLY A 162 5.01 -17.78 15.53
C GLY A 162 3.59 -17.22 15.54
N PHE A 163 3.04 -16.86 14.37
CA PHE A 163 1.70 -16.27 14.23
C PHE A 163 0.68 -17.22 13.59
N LEU A 164 1.13 -18.38 13.10
CA LEU A 164 0.25 -19.42 12.60
C LEU A 164 -0.82 -19.78 13.65
N GLY A 165 -2.08 -19.81 13.21
CA GLY A 165 -3.24 -20.09 14.07
C GLY A 165 -3.71 -18.92 14.96
N ARG A 166 -2.98 -17.79 15.02
CA ARG A 166 -3.39 -16.60 15.80
C ARG A 166 -4.16 -15.58 14.97
N ILE A 167 -3.86 -15.51 13.67
CA ILE A 167 -4.46 -14.55 12.75
C ILE A 167 -5.89 -14.99 12.45
N SER A 168 -6.85 -14.16 12.86
CA SER A 168 -8.28 -14.41 12.72
C SER A 168 -8.79 -14.03 11.33
N TYR A 169 -8.14 -13.07 10.67
CA TYR A 169 -8.49 -12.61 9.33
C TYR A 169 -7.32 -11.90 8.66
N THR A 170 -7.14 -12.17 7.37
CA THR A 170 -6.19 -11.47 6.51
C THR A 170 -6.96 -10.77 5.41
N LEU A 171 -6.72 -9.47 5.24
CA LEU A 171 -7.33 -8.64 4.21
C LEU A 171 -6.23 -8.06 3.31
N THR A 172 -6.34 -8.31 2.02
CA THR A 172 -5.55 -7.61 0.99
C THR A 172 -6.42 -6.51 0.40
N LEU A 173 -6.06 -5.24 0.62
CA LEU A 173 -6.72 -4.12 -0.05
C LEU A 173 -6.13 -3.97 -1.46
N GLU A 174 -7.00 -4.13 -2.43
CA GLU A 174 -6.73 -3.90 -3.86
C GLU A 174 -7.19 -2.50 -4.27
N GLU A 175 -6.96 -2.12 -5.52
CA GLU A 175 -7.50 -0.88 -6.08
C GLU A 175 -9.03 -0.83 -6.00
N LEU A 176 -9.58 0.38 -5.87
CA LEU A 176 -11.02 0.57 -5.89
C LEU A 176 -11.56 0.17 -7.28
N PRO A 177 -12.68 -0.56 -7.32
CA PRO A 177 -13.33 -0.86 -8.58
C PRO A 177 -13.92 0.40 -9.20
N LEU A 178 -14.08 0.40 -10.52
CA LEU A 178 -14.52 1.58 -11.30
C LEU A 178 -15.81 2.22 -10.75
N ASN A 179 -16.77 1.41 -10.33
CA ASN A 179 -18.05 1.87 -9.75
C ASN A 179 -17.88 2.61 -8.41
N GLU A 180 -16.78 2.40 -7.70
CA GLU A 180 -16.41 3.19 -6.52
C GLU A 180 -15.57 4.41 -6.90
N CYS A 181 -14.67 4.31 -7.88
CA CYS A 181 -13.86 5.43 -8.37
C CYS A 181 -14.70 6.62 -8.88
N ILE A 182 -15.83 6.37 -9.55
CA ILE A 182 -16.70 7.44 -10.06
C ILE A 182 -17.30 8.33 -8.97
N GLN A 183 -17.28 7.89 -7.70
CA GLN A 183 -17.83 8.64 -6.56
C GLN A 183 -16.90 9.78 -6.12
N PHE A 184 -15.63 9.80 -6.56
CA PHE A 184 -14.67 10.88 -6.27
C PHE A 184 -15.00 12.20 -6.98
N TRP A 185 -15.89 12.17 -7.98
CA TRP A 185 -16.44 13.40 -8.58
C TRP A 185 -17.60 14.00 -7.77
N HIS A 186 -17.98 13.38 -6.64
CA HIS A 186 -19.02 13.86 -5.72
C HIS A 186 -20.32 14.28 -6.44
N SER A 187 -20.88 15.44 -6.10
CA SER A 187 -22.11 15.98 -6.70
C SER A 187 -21.98 16.23 -8.20
N LYS A 188 -20.76 16.41 -8.73
CA LYS A 188 -20.52 16.64 -10.16
C LYS A 188 -20.46 15.36 -10.97
N SER A 189 -20.49 14.17 -10.35
CA SER A 189 -20.34 12.90 -11.08
C SER A 189 -21.33 12.77 -12.23
N ASN A 190 -22.58 13.21 -12.08
CA ASN A 190 -23.58 13.12 -13.17
C ASN A 190 -23.37 14.11 -14.32
N HIS A 191 -22.58 15.17 -14.10
CA HIS A 191 -22.31 16.21 -15.09
C HIS A 191 -20.99 15.99 -15.86
N ILE A 192 -20.19 15.01 -15.43
CA ILE A 192 -18.92 14.68 -16.07
C ILE A 192 -19.09 13.44 -16.93
N ALA A 193 -18.75 13.58 -18.21
CA ALA A 193 -18.83 12.49 -19.18
C ALA A 193 -17.99 11.28 -18.72
N ALA A 194 -18.47 10.07 -18.99
CA ALA A 194 -17.77 8.83 -18.64
C ALA A 194 -16.33 8.79 -19.22
N TYR A 195 -16.13 9.36 -20.41
CA TYR A 195 -14.83 9.44 -21.06
C TYR A 195 -13.82 10.33 -20.30
N GLU A 196 -14.26 11.44 -19.69
CA GLU A 196 -13.40 12.28 -18.83
C GLU A 196 -12.93 11.50 -17.62
N LYS A 197 -13.85 10.78 -16.95
CA LYS A 197 -13.52 9.93 -15.80
C LYS A 197 -12.55 8.82 -16.20
N PHE A 198 -12.80 8.19 -17.33
CA PHE A 198 -11.96 7.12 -17.86
C PHE A 198 -10.54 7.59 -18.17
N LYS A 199 -10.37 8.77 -18.77
CA LYS A 199 -9.05 9.39 -18.98
C LYS A 199 -8.29 9.57 -17.66
N MET A 200 -8.94 10.08 -16.62
CA MET A 200 -8.30 10.24 -15.31
C MET A 200 -7.93 8.90 -14.68
N ILE A 201 -8.86 7.95 -14.66
CA ILE A 201 -8.66 6.64 -14.04
C ILE A 201 -7.58 5.83 -14.80
N SER A 202 -7.43 6.07 -16.11
CA SER A 202 -6.34 5.52 -16.93
C SER A 202 -4.95 5.96 -16.47
N VAL A 203 -4.84 7.11 -15.79
CA VAL A 203 -3.59 7.61 -15.21
C VAL A 203 -3.45 7.19 -13.76
N THR A 204 -4.50 7.36 -12.96
CA THR A 204 -4.43 7.16 -11.50
C THR A 204 -4.62 5.71 -11.06
N GLY A 205 -5.26 4.89 -11.88
CA GLY A 205 -5.88 3.64 -11.43
C GLY A 205 -6.95 3.88 -10.36
N GLY A 206 -7.30 2.82 -9.64
CA GLY A 206 -8.26 2.86 -8.52
C GLY A 206 -7.60 3.20 -7.18
N VAL A 207 -6.52 3.99 -7.17
CA VAL A 207 -5.83 4.37 -5.93
C VAL A 207 -6.56 5.53 -5.26
N PRO A 208 -7.14 5.35 -4.05
CA PRO A 208 -7.93 6.39 -3.40
C PRO A 208 -7.17 7.72 -3.26
N ARG A 209 -5.93 7.69 -2.78
CA ARG A 209 -5.14 8.92 -2.60
C ARG A 209 -4.91 9.69 -3.89
N TYR A 210 -4.82 9.01 -5.04
CA TYR A 210 -4.64 9.68 -6.32
C TYR A 210 -5.95 10.29 -6.81
N LEU A 211 -7.06 9.60 -6.55
CA LEU A 211 -8.41 10.08 -6.86
C LEU A 211 -8.84 11.25 -5.97
N GLU A 212 -8.33 11.35 -4.73
CA GLU A 212 -8.58 12.48 -3.82
C GLU A 212 -7.98 13.80 -4.33
N GLU A 213 -6.96 13.75 -5.18
CA GLU A 213 -6.25 14.93 -5.70
C GLU A 213 -6.91 15.47 -6.98
N LEU A 214 -7.96 14.79 -7.46
CA LEU A 214 -8.77 15.23 -8.58
C LEU A 214 -9.51 16.51 -8.21
N LYS A 215 -9.47 17.50 -9.09
CA LYS A 215 -10.31 18.69 -9.05
C LYS A 215 -11.51 18.47 -9.98
N PRO A 216 -12.72 18.22 -9.46
CA PRO A 216 -13.90 17.92 -10.29
C PRO A 216 -14.34 19.08 -11.20
N ASP A 217 -13.82 20.28 -10.95
CA ASP A 217 -14.11 21.51 -11.70
C ASP A 217 -13.29 21.64 -12.98
N LEU A 218 -12.23 20.84 -13.10
CA LEU A 218 -11.34 20.83 -14.25
C LEU A 218 -11.63 19.65 -15.16
N SER A 219 -11.31 19.79 -16.45
CA SER A 219 -11.29 18.66 -17.38
C SER A 219 -10.25 17.62 -16.97
N ALA A 220 -10.34 16.43 -17.55
CA ALA A 220 -9.33 15.39 -17.33
C ALA A 220 -7.94 15.87 -17.78
N GLU A 221 -7.84 16.53 -18.93
CA GLU A 221 -6.59 17.08 -19.47
C GLU A 221 -5.95 18.08 -18.51
N ALA A 222 -6.76 18.99 -17.95
CA ALA A 222 -6.28 20.00 -17.01
C ALA A 222 -5.80 19.36 -15.70
N ASN A 223 -6.53 18.38 -15.16
CA ASN A 223 -6.09 17.61 -14.00
C ASN A 223 -4.78 16.85 -14.27
N ILE A 224 -4.67 16.15 -15.40
CA ILE A 224 -3.45 15.42 -15.77
C ILE A 224 -2.28 16.39 -15.93
N LYS A 225 -2.49 17.55 -16.54
CA LYS A 225 -1.45 18.57 -16.68
C LYS A 225 -0.96 19.07 -15.31
N ASP A 226 -1.87 19.47 -14.42
CA ASP A 226 -1.54 19.95 -13.07
C ASP A 226 -0.79 18.89 -12.25
N LEU A 227 -1.23 17.63 -12.32
CA LEU A 227 -0.68 16.56 -11.50
C LEU A 227 0.62 15.97 -12.07
N CYS A 228 0.75 15.87 -13.40
CA CYS A 228 1.84 15.15 -14.07
C CYS A 228 2.88 16.03 -14.79
N PHE A 229 2.52 17.24 -15.23
CA PHE A 229 3.35 18.04 -16.15
C PHE A 229 3.65 19.46 -15.65
N LEU A 230 3.23 19.79 -14.43
CA LEU A 230 3.58 21.02 -13.73
C LEU A 230 4.72 20.74 -12.74
N SER A 231 5.69 21.66 -12.61
CA SER A 231 6.71 21.56 -11.58
C SER A 231 6.07 21.56 -10.18
N GLY A 232 6.35 20.53 -9.37
CA GLY A 232 5.70 20.32 -8.08
C GLY A 232 4.38 19.55 -8.13
N GLY A 233 3.93 19.11 -9.32
CA GLY A 233 2.80 18.20 -9.44
C GLY A 233 3.04 16.89 -8.69
N LEU A 234 2.01 16.39 -8.00
CA LEU A 234 2.14 15.21 -7.12
C LEU A 234 2.78 14.02 -7.83
N PHE A 235 2.38 13.76 -9.08
CA PHE A 235 2.79 12.58 -9.86
C PHE A 235 4.18 12.69 -10.47
N VAL A 236 4.85 13.84 -10.37
CA VAL A 236 6.21 14.06 -10.90
C VAL A 236 7.24 13.36 -10.03
N ASP A 237 7.18 13.52 -8.72
CA ASP A 237 8.15 12.89 -7.79
C ASP A 237 7.66 11.55 -7.24
N GLU A 238 6.41 11.19 -7.55
CA GLU A 238 5.73 10.10 -6.88
C GLU A 238 6.40 8.74 -7.10
N PHE A 239 6.90 8.50 -8.31
CA PHE A 239 7.66 7.30 -8.63
C PHE A 239 8.85 7.13 -7.68
N GLU A 240 9.68 8.16 -7.52
CA GLU A 240 10.85 8.08 -6.65
C GLU A 240 10.45 7.86 -5.18
N ARG A 241 9.39 8.53 -4.70
CA ARG A 241 8.87 8.37 -3.33
C ARG A 241 8.34 6.96 -3.04
N ILE A 242 7.60 6.36 -3.97
CA ILE A 242 7.09 4.99 -3.81
C ILE A 242 8.25 4.01 -3.61
N PHE A 243 9.25 4.05 -4.50
CA PHE A 243 10.35 3.08 -4.46
C PHE A 243 11.31 3.35 -3.31
N SER A 244 11.54 4.60 -2.91
CA SER A 244 12.36 4.93 -1.73
C SER A 244 11.73 4.40 -0.44
N ASP A 245 10.43 4.61 -0.27
CA ASP A 245 9.71 4.26 0.95
C ASP A 245 9.54 2.75 1.11
N LEU A 246 9.26 2.04 0.01
CA LEU A 246 8.99 0.59 0.05
C LEU A 246 10.26 -0.27 0.08
N PHE A 247 11.31 0.14 -0.64
CA PHE A 247 12.46 -0.73 -0.90
C PHE A 247 13.80 -0.17 -0.41
N SER A 248 13.82 1.07 0.09
CA SER A 248 15.00 1.74 0.65
C SER A 248 16.27 1.53 -0.20
N LYS A 249 17.29 0.84 0.31
CA LYS A 249 18.58 0.59 -0.38
C LYS A 249 18.44 -0.28 -1.63
N ARG A 250 17.42 -1.13 -1.72
CA ARG A 250 17.19 -2.04 -2.86
C ARG A 250 16.42 -1.37 -4.01
N SER A 251 15.93 -0.14 -3.80
CA SER A 251 15.10 0.62 -4.75
C SER A 251 15.68 0.69 -6.17
N LEU A 252 17.00 0.80 -6.32
CA LEU A 252 17.66 0.90 -7.63
C LEU A 252 17.38 -0.32 -8.52
N LEU A 253 17.40 -1.53 -7.95
CA LEU A 253 17.16 -2.75 -8.74
C LEU A 253 15.69 -2.91 -9.09
N TYR A 254 14.77 -2.63 -8.16
CA TYR A 254 13.33 -2.61 -8.45
C TYR A 254 12.99 -1.64 -9.58
N LYS A 255 13.53 -0.42 -9.54
CA LYS A 255 13.32 0.58 -10.61
C LYS A 255 13.84 0.09 -11.96
N LYS A 256 15.00 -0.57 -12.00
CA LYS A 256 15.55 -1.17 -13.23
C LYS A 256 14.64 -2.27 -13.79
N ILE A 257 14.15 -3.18 -12.94
CA ILE A 257 13.22 -4.25 -13.34
C ILE A 257 11.93 -3.65 -13.91
N VAL A 258 11.33 -2.69 -13.20
CA VAL A 258 10.07 -2.05 -13.60
C VAL A 258 10.23 -1.26 -14.91
N ARG A 259 11.33 -0.53 -15.10
CA ARG A 259 11.63 0.15 -16.37
C ARG A 259 11.72 -0.82 -17.54
N PHE A 260 12.38 -1.97 -17.33
CA PHE A 260 12.49 -2.97 -18.39
C PHE A 260 11.15 -3.62 -18.72
N ILE A 261 10.37 -4.02 -17.72
CA ILE A 261 9.05 -4.63 -17.91
C ILE A 261 8.06 -3.63 -18.55
N ALA A 262 8.25 -2.32 -18.37
CA ALA A 262 7.44 -1.29 -19.01
C ALA A 262 7.61 -1.24 -20.53
N GLU A 263 8.70 -1.76 -21.09
CA GLU A 263 8.91 -1.85 -22.54
C GLU A 263 8.17 -3.03 -23.16
N GLY A 264 7.88 -4.08 -22.37
CA GLY A 264 7.05 -5.20 -22.80
C GLY A 264 7.03 -6.39 -21.82
N PRO A 265 5.98 -7.23 -21.87
CA PRO A 265 5.88 -8.42 -21.01
C PRO A 265 7.05 -9.38 -21.22
N SER A 266 7.73 -9.71 -20.12
CA SER A 266 9.02 -10.43 -20.16
C SER A 266 9.07 -11.57 -19.15
N ASP A 267 9.73 -12.67 -19.50
CA ASP A 267 9.99 -13.76 -18.57
C ASP A 267 11.27 -13.52 -17.74
N ILE A 268 11.47 -14.33 -16.70
CA ILE A 268 12.59 -14.16 -15.77
C ILE A 268 13.94 -14.24 -16.48
N LYS A 269 14.09 -15.12 -17.50
CA LYS A 269 15.38 -15.29 -18.18
C LYS A 269 15.74 -14.04 -18.97
N THR A 270 14.78 -13.49 -19.70
CA THR A 270 14.95 -12.25 -20.45
C THR A 270 15.24 -11.06 -19.53
N ILE A 271 14.57 -10.95 -18.38
CA ILE A 271 14.86 -9.92 -17.37
C ILE A 271 16.30 -10.02 -16.86
N CYS A 272 16.75 -11.22 -16.48
CA CYS A 272 18.12 -11.44 -15.99
C CYS A 272 19.18 -11.12 -17.05
N GLN A 273 18.96 -11.56 -18.29
CA GLN A 273 19.86 -11.31 -19.42
C GLN A 273 20.02 -9.81 -19.69
N GLN A 274 18.90 -9.07 -19.77
CA GLN A 274 18.96 -7.64 -20.07
C GLN A 274 19.60 -6.84 -18.93
N LEU A 275 19.29 -7.17 -17.68
CA LEU A 275 19.86 -6.47 -16.53
C LEU A 275 21.30 -6.88 -16.23
N LYS A 276 21.85 -7.88 -16.94
CA LYS A 276 23.17 -8.48 -16.71
C LYS A 276 23.34 -8.97 -15.27
N ILE A 277 22.30 -9.62 -14.75
CA ILE A 277 22.27 -10.16 -13.39
C ILE A 277 22.19 -11.68 -13.48
N SER A 278 22.98 -12.37 -12.64
CA SER A 278 22.92 -13.82 -12.53
C SER A 278 21.50 -14.25 -12.11
N GLN A 279 20.97 -15.28 -12.78
CA GLN A 279 19.67 -15.86 -12.44
C GLN A 279 19.78 -16.61 -11.09
N THR A 280 19.73 -15.85 -10.00
CA THR A 280 19.75 -16.35 -8.63
C THR A 280 18.35 -16.23 -8.02
N GLY A 281 18.13 -16.89 -6.87
CA GLY A 281 16.88 -16.77 -6.11
C GLY A 281 16.52 -15.32 -5.76
N MET A 282 17.51 -14.42 -5.72
CA MET A 282 17.33 -13.00 -5.42
C MET A 282 16.33 -12.33 -6.37
N ILE A 283 16.43 -12.54 -7.68
CA ILE A 283 15.50 -11.92 -8.66
C ILE A 283 14.07 -12.43 -8.49
N GLY A 284 13.90 -13.70 -8.12
CA GLY A 284 12.60 -14.25 -7.77
C GLY A 284 11.94 -13.46 -6.62
N GLU A 285 12.72 -13.12 -5.59
CA GLU A 285 12.23 -12.27 -4.49
C GLU A 285 11.83 -10.87 -4.96
N TYR A 286 12.64 -10.22 -5.80
CA TYR A 286 12.30 -8.89 -6.34
C TYR A 286 10.99 -8.89 -7.12
N LEU A 287 10.77 -9.91 -7.96
CA LEU A 287 9.55 -10.02 -8.75
C LEU A 287 8.33 -10.31 -7.87
N GLU A 288 8.50 -11.17 -6.87
CA GLU A 288 7.44 -11.48 -5.91
C GLU A 288 7.05 -10.26 -5.07
N ASP A 289 8.04 -9.49 -4.61
CA ASP A 289 7.84 -8.22 -3.91
C ASP A 289 7.05 -7.21 -4.76
N LEU A 290 7.40 -7.04 -6.03
CA LEU A 290 6.69 -6.16 -6.96
C LEU A 290 5.26 -6.62 -7.24
N LYS A 291 5.05 -7.95 -7.33
CA LYS A 291 3.75 -8.55 -7.55
C LYS A 291 2.84 -8.34 -6.34
N ILE A 292 3.34 -8.66 -5.15
CA ILE A 292 2.61 -8.44 -3.89
C ILE A 292 2.32 -6.95 -3.71
N SER A 293 3.25 -6.06 -4.06
CA SER A 293 3.06 -4.61 -4.01
C SER A 293 1.97 -4.09 -4.97
N GLY A 294 1.52 -4.91 -5.92
CA GLY A 294 0.54 -4.56 -6.93
C GLY A 294 1.12 -3.78 -8.11
N PHE A 295 2.45 -3.78 -8.29
CA PHE A 295 3.09 -3.07 -9.39
C PHE A 295 3.16 -3.89 -10.67
N ILE A 296 3.32 -5.21 -10.55
CA ILE A 296 3.39 -6.13 -11.69
C ILE A 296 2.38 -7.26 -11.53
N SER A 297 1.94 -7.80 -12.65
CA SER A 297 1.18 -9.04 -12.75
C SER A 297 2.01 -10.11 -13.42
N ARG A 298 1.72 -11.37 -13.10
CA ARG A 298 2.36 -12.54 -13.71
C ARG A 298 1.29 -13.31 -14.46
N ASP A 299 1.37 -13.30 -15.79
CA ASP A 299 0.42 -13.97 -16.66
C ASP A 299 1.01 -15.29 -17.15
N PHE A 300 0.27 -16.38 -16.97
CA PHE A 300 0.65 -17.71 -17.44
C PHE A 300 0.14 -17.90 -18.87
N THR A 301 0.95 -18.53 -19.71
CA THR A 301 0.50 -18.88 -21.07
C THR A 301 -0.38 -20.12 -21.01
N TRP A 302 -1.37 -20.19 -21.88
CA TRP A 302 -2.26 -21.34 -21.98
C TRP A 302 -1.81 -22.26 -23.11
N ASN A 303 -1.79 -23.56 -22.86
CA ASN A 303 -1.61 -24.52 -23.94
C ASN A 303 -2.96 -24.73 -24.65
N ILE A 304 -3.08 -24.21 -25.86
CA ILE A 304 -4.31 -24.26 -26.66
C ILE A 304 -4.78 -25.70 -26.90
N LYS A 305 -3.87 -26.68 -26.95
CA LYS A 305 -4.21 -28.10 -27.21
C LYS A 305 -4.69 -28.85 -25.98
N SER A 306 -4.14 -28.57 -24.80
CA SER A 306 -4.52 -29.28 -23.56
C SER A 306 -5.49 -28.51 -22.67
N GLY A 307 -5.73 -27.22 -22.95
CA GLY A 307 -6.57 -26.36 -22.11
C GLY A 307 -6.00 -26.16 -20.70
N MET A 308 -4.73 -26.50 -20.46
CA MET A 308 -4.07 -26.35 -19.16
C MET A 308 -3.11 -25.16 -19.19
N GLU A 309 -2.96 -24.52 -18.03
CA GLU A 309 -1.93 -23.49 -17.83
C GLU A 309 -0.53 -24.08 -18.01
N SER A 310 0.26 -23.39 -18.83
CA SER A 310 1.67 -23.69 -19.03
C SER A 310 2.50 -23.17 -17.87
N LYS A 311 3.67 -23.81 -17.64
CA LYS A 311 4.69 -23.29 -16.71
C LYS A 311 5.36 -22.02 -17.23
N LEU A 312 5.19 -21.68 -18.52
CA LEU A 312 5.71 -20.45 -19.09
C LEU A 312 4.84 -19.27 -18.63
N SER A 313 5.50 -18.27 -18.08
CA SER A 313 4.83 -17.08 -17.55
C SER A 313 5.61 -15.83 -17.90
N LYS A 314 4.91 -14.74 -18.19
CA LYS A 314 5.51 -13.42 -18.38
C LYS A 314 5.07 -12.48 -17.28
N TYR A 315 5.95 -11.57 -16.91
CA TYR A 315 5.64 -10.46 -16.02
C TYR A 315 5.32 -9.24 -16.84
N ARG A 316 4.24 -8.54 -16.47
CA ARG A 316 3.86 -7.26 -17.05
C ARG A 316 3.69 -6.22 -15.95
N LEU A 317 3.93 -4.95 -16.26
CA LEU A 317 3.61 -3.85 -15.37
C LEU A 317 2.08 -3.77 -15.29
N SER A 318 1.46 -3.73 -14.11
CA SER A 318 -0.01 -3.65 -13.96
C SER A 318 -0.47 -2.30 -13.40
N ASP A 319 0.43 -1.56 -12.76
CA ASP A 319 0.13 -0.26 -12.17
C ASP A 319 -0.01 0.83 -13.22
N ASN A 320 -1.19 1.45 -13.27
CA ASN A 320 -1.56 2.48 -14.25
C ASN A 320 -0.69 3.74 -14.13
N TYR A 321 -0.40 4.17 -12.90
CA TYR A 321 0.44 5.33 -12.67
C TYR A 321 1.88 5.06 -13.09
N LEU A 322 2.45 3.90 -12.75
CA LEU A 322 3.82 3.55 -13.17
C LEU A 322 3.92 3.46 -14.69
N ARG A 323 2.94 2.83 -15.35
CA ARG A 323 2.86 2.79 -16.83
C ARG A 323 2.88 4.21 -17.41
N PHE A 324 2.07 5.12 -16.86
CA PHE A 324 1.98 6.50 -17.34
C PHE A 324 3.28 7.27 -17.10
N TYR A 325 3.83 7.15 -15.90
CA TYR A 325 5.06 7.83 -15.48
C TYR A 325 6.24 7.45 -16.36
N LEU A 326 6.51 6.14 -16.52
CA LEU A 326 7.66 5.65 -17.29
C LEU A 326 7.55 6.01 -18.77
N LYS A 327 6.33 6.07 -19.32
CA LYS A 327 6.11 6.39 -20.73
C LYS A 327 6.22 7.88 -21.02
N TYR A 328 5.66 8.75 -20.17
CA TYR A 328 5.49 10.18 -20.49
C TYR A 328 6.23 11.14 -19.56
N ILE A 329 6.28 10.85 -18.26
CA ILE A 329 6.85 11.77 -17.26
C ILE A 329 8.37 11.61 -17.20
N GLU A 330 8.87 10.38 -17.04
CA GLU A 330 10.30 10.10 -16.82
C GLU A 330 11.17 10.68 -17.95
N LYS A 331 10.74 10.50 -19.20
CA LYS A 331 11.44 10.99 -20.40
C LYS A 331 11.49 12.53 -20.51
N ARG A 332 10.65 13.23 -19.75
CA ARG A 332 10.41 14.67 -19.84
C ARG A 332 10.64 15.42 -18.53
N LEU A 333 11.17 14.76 -17.50
CA LEU A 333 11.35 15.34 -16.16
C LEU A 333 12.05 16.71 -16.19
N ARG A 334 13.12 16.86 -16.97
CA ARG A 334 13.85 18.12 -17.07
C ARG A 334 12.99 19.26 -17.64
N GLN A 335 12.16 18.97 -18.63
CA GLN A 335 11.25 19.95 -19.23
C GLN A 335 10.11 20.30 -18.28
N ILE A 336 9.60 19.31 -17.53
CA ILE A 336 8.56 19.50 -16.49
C ILE A 336 9.07 20.41 -15.38
N GLN A 337 10.27 20.15 -14.87
CA GLN A 337 10.91 20.97 -13.82
C GLN A 337 11.11 22.43 -14.25
N GLN A 338 11.37 22.64 -15.55
CA GLN A 338 11.50 23.97 -16.15
C GLN A 338 10.17 24.57 -16.61
N ASN A 339 9.03 23.91 -16.33
CA ASN A 339 7.68 24.32 -16.75
C ASN A 339 7.56 24.57 -18.27
N GLN A 340 8.30 23.84 -19.09
CA GLN A 340 8.26 23.99 -20.56
C GLN A 340 7.07 23.26 -21.21
N LEU A 341 6.38 22.38 -20.46
CA LEU A 341 5.27 21.56 -20.95
C LEU A 341 3.89 22.08 -20.53
N LEU A 342 3.78 23.36 -20.19
CA LEU A 342 2.49 23.95 -19.81
C LEU A 342 1.45 23.86 -20.94
N ASN A 343 1.84 23.91 -22.20
CA ASN A 343 0.88 23.87 -23.32
C ASN A 343 0.75 22.46 -23.93
N ILE A 344 1.10 21.42 -23.17
CA ILE A 344 1.00 20.05 -23.67
C ILE A 344 -0.46 19.60 -23.84
N THR A 345 -0.79 19.11 -25.03
CA THR A 345 -2.08 18.47 -25.29
C THR A 345 -1.97 16.98 -25.00
N ILE A 346 -2.67 16.49 -23.97
CA ILE A 346 -2.59 15.09 -23.53
C ILE A 346 -3.04 14.11 -24.63
N SER A 347 -4.03 14.47 -25.43
CA SER A 347 -4.48 13.65 -26.57
C SER A 347 -3.41 13.41 -27.63
N ASN A 348 -2.41 14.29 -27.72
CA ASN A 348 -1.31 14.19 -28.68
C ASN A 348 -0.12 13.39 -28.12
N LEU A 349 -0.23 12.86 -26.90
CA LEU A 349 0.80 11.98 -26.36
C LEU A 349 0.89 10.69 -27.19
N PRO A 350 2.11 10.26 -27.56
CA PRO A 350 2.29 9.12 -28.45
C PRO A 350 1.77 7.82 -27.82
N GLY A 351 0.77 7.21 -28.47
CA GLY A 351 0.12 5.99 -27.98
C GLY A 351 -0.74 6.20 -26.73
N TRP A 352 -1.35 7.38 -26.57
CA TRP A 352 -2.31 7.68 -25.50
C TRP A 352 -3.52 6.74 -25.51
N HIS A 353 -4.11 6.48 -26.69
CA HIS A 353 -5.24 5.56 -26.80
C HIS A 353 -4.87 4.12 -26.41
N SER A 354 -3.69 3.64 -26.80
CA SER A 354 -3.19 2.33 -26.37
C SER A 354 -2.97 2.27 -24.86
N MET A 355 -2.48 3.37 -24.27
CA MET A 355 -2.31 3.49 -22.81
C MET A 355 -3.65 3.43 -22.07
N MET A 356 -4.69 4.08 -22.59
CA MET A 356 -6.03 3.97 -22.01
C MET A 356 -6.61 2.55 -22.21
N GLY A 357 -6.40 1.94 -23.37
CA GLY A 357 -6.88 0.57 -23.65
C GLY A 357 -6.30 -0.49 -22.70
N MET A 358 -5.09 -0.24 -22.21
CA MET A 358 -4.40 -1.06 -21.21
C MET A 358 -5.13 -1.14 -19.84
N GLN A 359 -6.17 -0.33 -19.59
CA GLN A 359 -7.06 -0.44 -18.42
C GLN A 359 -8.03 -1.62 -18.46
N PHE A 360 -8.28 -2.17 -19.65
CA PHE A 360 -9.19 -3.30 -19.83
C PHE A 360 -8.46 -4.66 -19.70
N GLU A 361 -7.16 -4.64 -19.44
CA GLU A 361 -6.33 -5.80 -19.09
C GLU A 361 -6.34 -6.10 -17.59
#